data_AF-A0ABD3F5Z1-F1
#
_entry.id   AF-A0ABD3F5Z1-F1
#
_cell.length_a   1.000
_cell.length_b   1.000
_cell.length_c   1.000
_cell.angle_alpha   90.00
_cell.angle_beta   90.00
_cell.angle_gamma   90.00
#
_symmetry.space_group_name_H-M   'P 1'
#
loop_
_entity.id
_entity.type
_entity.pdbx_description
1 polymer ?
#
loop_
_entity_poly.entity_id
_entity_poly.type
_entity_poly.pdbx_seq_one_letter_code
_entity_poly.pdbx_strand_id
1 'polypeptide(L)'
;MQRRYQERYDPQALNYVLSLREHVAHQGSSELHFDVVRTNVDASSSGNFTRFFNHSCTPNLEVAAVRVESFVPRLALFARRHIEIGEELTFDYGEGASDSAQ
;
A
#
# COMPACT_ATOMS: atom_id res chain seq x y z
N MET A 1 -20.87 -13.60 4.75
CA MET A 1 -19.73 -12.87 4.15
C MET A 1 -19.09 -13.66 3.01
N GLN A 2 -18.84 -14.97 3.17
CA GLN A 2 -18.23 -15.85 2.14
C GLN A 2 -19.02 -15.96 0.81
N ARG A 3 -20.37 -16.02 0.82
CA ARG A 3 -21.14 -16.12 -0.44
C ARG A 3 -20.99 -14.91 -1.37
N ARG A 4 -20.90 -13.69 -0.83
CA ARG A 4 -20.71 -12.47 -1.63
C ARG A 4 -19.32 -12.36 -2.27
N TYR A 5 -18.33 -13.06 -1.71
CA TYR A 5 -16.97 -13.11 -2.24
C TYR A 5 -16.91 -13.94 -3.53
N GLN A 6 -17.57 -15.11 -3.56
CA GLN A 6 -17.54 -16.00 -4.71
C GLN A 6 -18.37 -15.49 -5.91
N GLU A 7 -19.46 -14.78 -5.68
CA GLU A 7 -20.35 -14.31 -6.77
C GLU A 7 -19.76 -13.15 -7.61
N ARG A 8 -18.70 -12.48 -7.13
CA ARG A 8 -18.04 -11.35 -7.82
C ARG A 8 -16.54 -11.55 -8.06
N TYR A 9 -15.96 -12.67 -7.63
CA TYR A 9 -14.54 -12.93 -7.83
C TYR A 9 -14.30 -13.30 -9.29
N ASP A 10 -13.89 -12.31 -10.08
CA ASP A 10 -13.33 -12.52 -11.40
C ASP A 10 -11.80 -12.62 -11.26
N PRO A 11 -11.19 -13.80 -11.46
CA PRO A 11 -9.74 -13.97 -11.35
C PRO A 11 -8.96 -13.18 -12.40
N GLN A 12 -9.61 -12.65 -13.43
CA GLN A 12 -8.99 -11.82 -14.46
C GLN A 12 -9.18 -10.32 -14.21
N ALA A 13 -9.97 -9.94 -13.21
CA ALA A 13 -10.17 -8.55 -12.88
C ALA A 13 -8.91 -7.95 -12.24
N LEU A 14 -8.61 -6.71 -12.63
CA LEU A 14 -7.51 -5.94 -12.06
C LEU A 14 -7.83 -5.55 -10.61
N ASN A 15 -6.86 -5.71 -9.73
CA ASN A 15 -6.97 -5.31 -8.32
C ASN A 15 -6.32 -3.94 -8.11
N TYR A 16 -7.10 -2.99 -7.59
CA TYR A 16 -6.66 -1.62 -7.31
C TYR A 16 -6.78 -1.25 -5.82
N VAL A 17 -6.93 -2.25 -4.96
CA VAL A 17 -6.99 -2.05 -3.50
C VAL A 17 -5.59 -2.18 -2.91
N LEU A 18 -5.06 -1.08 -2.38
CA LEU A 18 -3.81 -1.05 -1.64
C LEU A 18 -4.10 -0.94 -0.13
N SER A 19 -3.49 -1.81 0.67
CA SER A 19 -3.69 -1.87 2.12
C SER A 19 -2.39 -1.53 2.85
N LEU A 20 -2.40 -0.44 3.62
CA LEU A 20 -1.30 -0.03 4.49
C LEU A 20 -1.63 -0.41 5.94
N ARG A 21 -0.66 -1.01 6.65
CA ARG A 21 -0.72 -1.24 8.09
C ARG A 21 0.44 -0.51 8.76
N GLU A 22 0.13 0.46 9.59
CA GLU A 22 1.11 1.23 10.36
C GLU A 22 1.08 0.76 11.81
N HIS A 23 2.24 0.38 12.34
CA HIS A 23 2.42 0.05 13.75
C HIS A 23 2.90 1.33 14.45
N VAL A 24 2.06 1.90 15.31
CA VAL A 24 2.32 3.17 15.97
C VAL A 24 2.53 2.92 17.45
N ALA A 25 3.71 3.27 17.96
CA ALA A 25 4.00 3.24 19.38
C ALA A 25 3.69 4.60 19.99
N HIS A 26 2.87 4.62 21.04
CA HIS A 26 2.56 5.81 21.82
C HIS A 26 2.95 5.60 23.28
N GLN A 27 3.72 6.53 23.85
CA GLN A 27 4.03 6.52 25.28
C GLN A 27 2.81 7.02 26.05
N GLY A 28 2.21 6.13 26.84
CA GLY A 28 1.27 6.49 27.89
C GLY A 28 2.00 6.99 29.14
N SER A 29 1.24 7.43 30.14
CA SER A 29 1.77 7.96 31.40
C SER A 29 2.54 6.93 32.25
N SER A 30 2.37 5.64 31.99
CA SER A 30 3.04 4.56 32.76
C SER A 30 3.53 3.38 31.92
N GLU A 31 3.08 3.22 30.66
CA GLU A 31 3.41 2.08 29.80
C GLU A 31 3.45 2.48 28.31
N LEU A 32 4.21 1.73 27.51
CA LEU A 32 4.22 1.83 26.04
C LEU A 32 2.99 1.11 25.47
N HIS A 33 2.20 1.80 24.67
CA HIS A 33 1.09 1.21 23.92
C HIS A 33 1.44 1.08 22.44
N PHE A 34 0.99 0.00 21.80
CA PHE A 34 1.19 -0.25 20.37
C PHE A 34 -0.16 -0.36 19.67
N ASP A 35 -0.46 0.61 18.81
CA ASP A 35 -1.65 0.64 17.97
C ASP A 35 -1.33 0.21 16.55
N VAL A 36 -2.31 -0.41 15.88
CA VAL A 36 -2.21 -0.74 14.45
C VAL A 36 -3.27 0.04 13.69
N VAL A 37 -2.82 0.99 12.87
CA VAL A 37 -3.69 1.76 11.98
C VAL A 37 -3.70 1.11 10.61
N ARG A 38 -4.88 0.72 10.13
CA ARG A 38 -5.06 0.21 8.76
C ARG A 38 -5.75 1.24 7.88
N THR A 39 -5.13 1.54 6.75
CA THR A 39 -5.72 2.37 5.69
C THR A 39 -5.83 1.56 4.42
N ASN A 40 -7.02 1.49 3.82
CA ASN A 40 -7.23 0.84 2.53
C ASN A 40 -7.61 1.90 1.50
N VAL A 41 -6.90 1.94 0.38
CA VAL A 41 -7.16 2.83 -0.75
C VAL A 41 -7.65 1.97 -1.90
N ASP A 42 -8.86 2.25 -2.40
CA ASP A 42 -9.48 1.52 -3.51
C ASP A 42 -9.64 2.46 -4.71
N ALA A 43 -8.83 2.24 -5.74
CA ALA A 43 -8.87 2.99 -6.99
C ALA A 43 -9.64 2.27 -8.12
N SER A 44 -10.49 1.30 -7.79
CA SER A 44 -11.22 0.49 -8.78
C SER A 44 -12.18 1.32 -9.63
N SER A 45 -12.94 2.24 -9.00
CA SER A 45 -13.89 3.13 -9.68
C SER A 45 -13.36 4.53 -9.93
N SER A 46 -12.53 5.06 -9.02
CA SER A 46 -12.02 6.43 -9.07
C SER A 46 -10.66 6.50 -8.38
N GLY A 47 -9.68 7.07 -9.06
CA GLY A 47 -8.31 7.23 -8.57
C GLY A 47 -7.51 8.14 -9.48
N ASN A 48 -6.29 8.48 -9.07
CA ASN A 48 -5.36 9.24 -9.89
C ASN A 48 -4.56 8.31 -10.84
N PHE A 49 -3.60 8.86 -11.58
CA PHE A 49 -2.78 8.11 -12.54
C PHE A 49 -1.93 6.99 -11.92
N THR A 50 -1.61 7.06 -10.62
CA THR A 50 -0.75 6.06 -9.97
C THR A 50 -1.43 4.70 -9.85
N ARG A 51 -2.75 4.61 -10.05
CA ARG A 51 -3.48 3.33 -10.14
C ARG A 51 -3.00 2.42 -11.27
N PHE A 52 -2.25 2.95 -12.24
CA PHE A 52 -1.74 2.20 -13.39
C PHE A 52 -0.28 1.75 -13.20
N PHE A 53 0.37 2.10 -12.09
CA PHE A 53 1.74 1.65 -11.84
C PHE A 53 1.73 0.18 -11.44
N ASN A 54 2.55 -0.62 -12.11
CA ASN A 54 2.57 -2.06 -11.95
C ASN A 54 3.46 -2.49 -10.78
N HIS A 55 3.34 -3.78 -10.44
CA HIS A 55 4.24 -4.45 -9.53
C HIS A 55 5.59 -4.76 -10.19
N SER A 56 6.67 -4.64 -9.43
CA SER A 56 7.95 -5.28 -9.72
C SER A 56 8.58 -5.78 -8.43
N CYS A 57 9.24 -6.94 -8.47
CA CYS A 57 10.08 -7.43 -7.36
C CYS A 57 11.36 -6.59 -7.17
N THR A 58 11.73 -5.79 -8.17
CA THR A 58 12.86 -4.85 -8.14
C THR A 58 12.38 -3.43 -8.51
N PRO A 59 11.50 -2.84 -7.68
CA PRO A 59 10.81 -1.61 -8.04
C PRO A 59 11.73 -0.39 -8.02
N ASN A 60 11.40 0.61 -8.84
CA ASN A 60 12.07 1.92 -8.84
C ASN A 60 11.36 2.98 -7.98
N LEU A 61 10.15 2.69 -7.50
CA LEU A 61 9.41 3.51 -6.54
C LEU A 61 9.26 2.82 -5.18
N GLU A 62 9.18 3.62 -4.12
CA GLU A 62 8.76 3.20 -2.77
C GLU A 62 7.49 3.94 -2.35
N VAL A 63 6.64 3.27 -1.57
CA VAL A 63 5.40 3.85 -1.01
C VAL A 63 5.66 4.32 0.41
N ALA A 64 5.30 5.54 0.73
CA ALA A 64 5.35 6.10 2.07
C ALA A 64 4.00 6.71 2.49
N ALA A 65 3.66 6.54 3.76
CA ALA A 65 2.49 7.15 4.37
C ALA A 65 2.80 8.61 4.75
N VAL A 66 2.19 9.57 4.06
CA VAL A 66 2.40 11.00 4.30
C VAL A 66 1.12 11.64 4.82
N ARG A 67 1.16 12.17 6.04
CA ARG A 67 0.04 12.89 6.65
C ARG A 67 0.19 14.39 6.38
N VAL A 68 -0.78 14.95 5.68
CA VAL A 68 -0.90 16.40 5.44
C VAL A 68 -2.27 16.81 5.96
N GLU A 69 -2.29 17.48 7.11
CA GLU A 69 -3.50 18.04 7.73
C GLU A 69 -4.64 17.02 8.02
N SER A 70 -4.35 15.72 7.94
CA SER A 70 -5.32 14.63 8.11
C SER A 70 -4.68 13.41 8.77
N PHE A 71 -5.49 12.67 9.56
CA PHE A 71 -5.12 11.38 10.14
C PHE A 71 -5.02 10.27 9.09
N VAL A 72 -5.84 10.33 8.04
CA VAL A 72 -5.79 9.41 6.91
C VAL A 72 -4.57 9.79 6.06
N PRO A 73 -3.55 8.92 5.95
CA PRO A 73 -2.35 9.25 5.20
C PRO A 73 -2.65 9.26 3.69
N ARG A 74 -1.90 10.09 2.96
CA ARG A 74 -1.73 9.95 1.51
C ARG A 74 -0.63 8.92 1.26
N LEU A 75 -0.88 7.98 0.37
CA LEU A 75 0.14 7.03 -0.08
C LEU A 75 0.96 7.71 -1.17
N ALA A 76 2.12 8.24 -0.78
CA ALA A 76 3.02 8.94 -1.68
C ALA A 76 4.05 7.96 -2.25
N LEU A 77 4.37 8.13 -3.54
CA LEU A 77 5.37 7.35 -4.25
C LEU A 77 6.64 8.19 -4.42
N PHE A 78 7.77 7.66 -3.97
CA PHE A 78 9.08 8.31 -4.08
C PHE A 78 10.02 7.47 -4.94
N ALA A 79 10.87 8.13 -5.73
CA ALA A 79 11.90 7.44 -6.50
C ALA A 79 13.02 6.94 -5.57
N ARG A 80 13.35 5.65 -5.68
CA ARG A 80 14.42 5.01 -4.88
C ARG A 80 15.80 5.14 -5.51
N ARG A 81 15.84 5.52 -6.78
CA ARG A 81 17.03 5.72 -7.61
C ARG A 81 16.70 6.68 -8.75
N HIS A 82 17.71 7.05 -9.53
CA HIS A 82 17.49 7.72 -10.82
C HIS A 82 16.62 6.84 -11.74
N ILE A 83 15.67 7.46 -12.44
CA ILE A 83 14.73 6.80 -13.35
C ILE A 83 14.95 7.40 -14.74
N GLU A 84 15.26 6.53 -15.70
CA GLU A 84 15.54 6.96 -17.07
C GLU A 84 14.25 7.34 -17.82
N ILE A 85 14.38 8.17 -18.86
CA ILE A 85 13.24 8.55 -19.69
C ILE A 85 12.66 7.29 -20.37
N GLY A 86 11.34 7.10 -20.24
CA GLY A 86 10.63 5.95 -20.79
C GLY A 86 10.70 4.69 -19.95
N GLU A 87 11.40 4.72 -18.81
CA GLU A 87 11.40 3.62 -17.86
C GLU A 87 10.02 3.50 -17.18
N GLU A 88 9.51 2.27 -17.07
CA GLU A 88 8.24 2.00 -16.41
C GLU A 88 8.33 2.25 -14.90
N LEU A 89 7.37 2.99 -14.35
CA LEU A 89 7.25 3.23 -12.92
C LEU A 89 6.57 2.05 -12.23
N THR A 90 7.27 1.43 -11.28
CA THR A 90 6.81 0.23 -10.57
C THR A 90 7.07 0.34 -9.08
N PHE A 91 6.18 -0.25 -8.28
CA PHE A 91 6.33 -0.36 -6.82
C PHE A 91 6.04 -1.78 -6.35
N ASP A 92 6.43 -2.10 -5.12
CA ASP A 92 6.10 -3.41 -4.53
C ASP A 92 4.64 -3.43 -4.05
N TYR A 93 3.84 -4.39 -4.52
CA TYR A 93 2.45 -4.57 -4.09
C TYR A 93 2.33 -5.22 -2.71
N GLY A 94 3.44 -5.72 -2.15
CA GLY A 94 3.50 -6.38 -0.85
C GLY A 94 3.32 -7.89 -0.92
N GLU A 95 3.45 -8.52 -2.10
CA GLU A 95 3.51 -9.97 -2.25
C GLU A 95 4.91 -10.48 -1.88
N GLY A 96 5.30 -10.39 -0.60
CA GLY A 96 6.66 -10.77 -0.23
C GLY A 96 7.15 -10.54 1.19
N ALA A 97 6.28 -10.42 2.20
CA ALA A 97 6.70 -10.82 3.54
C ALA A 97 6.44 -12.33 3.67
N SER A 98 7.29 -13.16 3.07
CA SER A 98 7.49 -14.47 3.66
C SER A 98 8.03 -14.20 5.06
N ASP A 99 7.29 -14.67 6.06
CA ASP A 99 7.75 -14.77 7.45
C ASP A 99 9.14 -15.42 7.43
N SER A 100 10.18 -14.60 7.45
CA SER A 100 11.50 -14.98 7.89
C SER A 100 11.67 -14.38 9.27
N ALA A 101 10.80 -14.84 10.17
CA ALA A 101 11.10 -14.88 11.58
C ALA A 101 12.37 -15.73 11.76
N GLN A 102 13.42 -15.09 12.25
CA GLN A 102 14.45 -15.72 13.08
C GLN A 102 14.41 -15.03 14.43
#